data_AF-A0AAW4YHM9-F1
#
_entry.id   AF-A0AAW4YHM9-F1
#
_cell.length_a   1.000
_cell.length_b   1.000
_cell.length_c   1.000
_cell.angle_alpha   90.00
_cell.angle_beta   90.00
_cell.angle_gamma   90.00
#
_symmetry.space_group_name_H-M   'P 1'
#
loop_
_entity.id
_entity.type
_entity.pdbx_description
1 polymer ?
#
loop_
_entity_poly.entity_id
_entity_poly.type
_entity_poly.pdbx_seq_one_letter_code
_entity_poly.pdbx_strand_id
1 'polypeptide(L)'
;MGLFEDCSIQNRLSYPFFHQNIFHAAINLYVFHQCYRAIPCGIGHLVAFYLIAISYPFASSVPIIGLSGFIYAYMGFIAPYVENKVRYNLTILLYICVGIFFPCMAVGVHIYCYVLGLLWGYLNAPLCQDK
;
A
#
# COMPACT_ATOMS: atom_id res chain seq x y z
N MET A 1 0.92 -17.23 -9.42
CA MET A 1 1.62 -15.93 -9.44
C MET A 1 1.50 -15.32 -8.06
N GLY A 2 2.61 -14.90 -7.45
CA GLY A 2 2.62 -14.36 -6.08
C GLY A 2 4.04 -14.11 -5.59
N LEU A 3 4.20 -13.30 -4.55
CA LEU A 3 5.47 -13.03 -3.90
C LEU A 3 5.70 -14.02 -2.75
N PHE A 4 6.75 -14.83 -2.85
CA PHE A 4 7.16 -15.86 -1.88
C PHE A 4 8.67 -16.11 -2.01
N GLU A 5 9.22 -16.97 -1.15
CA GLU A 5 10.64 -17.34 -1.17
C GLU A 5 11.06 -17.88 -2.56
N ASP A 6 12.21 -17.42 -3.05
CA ASP A 6 12.77 -17.78 -4.37
C ASP A 6 11.85 -17.57 -5.59
N CYS A 7 10.82 -16.73 -5.47
CA CYS A 7 9.93 -16.45 -6.60
C CYS A 7 10.68 -15.73 -7.75
N SER A 8 10.30 -16.04 -8.99
CA SER A 8 10.88 -15.39 -10.18
C SER A 8 10.60 -13.88 -10.21
N ILE A 9 11.39 -13.14 -10.98
CA ILE A 9 11.15 -11.71 -11.21
C ILE A 9 9.75 -11.45 -11.80
N GLN A 10 9.26 -12.35 -12.67
CA GLN A 10 7.92 -12.24 -13.24
C GLN A 10 6.83 -12.35 -12.17
N ASN A 11 6.99 -13.26 -11.20
CA ASN A 11 6.09 -13.38 -10.07
C ASN A 11 6.08 -12.09 -9.23
N ARG A 12 7.27 -11.54 -8.94
CA ARG A 12 7.42 -10.28 -8.19
C ARG A 12 6.79 -9.08 -8.91
N LEU A 13 6.96 -8.95 -10.22
CA LEU A 13 6.36 -7.85 -10.99
C LEU A 13 4.83 -7.98 -11.11
N SER A 14 4.31 -9.20 -11.11
CA SER A 14 2.90 -9.42 -11.43
C SER A 14 1.99 -9.62 -10.21
N TYR A 15 2.52 -9.94 -9.02
CA TYR A 15 1.71 -10.22 -7.84
C TYR A 15 0.67 -9.14 -7.48
N PRO A 16 0.90 -7.82 -7.68
CA PRO A 16 -0.08 -6.80 -7.32
C PRO A 16 -1.38 -6.90 -8.13
N PHE A 17 -1.36 -7.56 -9.29
CA PHE A 17 -2.50 -7.69 -10.19
C PHE A 17 -3.36 -8.93 -9.91
N PHE A 18 -2.87 -9.88 -9.11
CA PHE A 18 -3.60 -11.09 -8.75
C PHE A 18 -4.30 -10.95 -7.40
N HIS A 19 -5.46 -11.57 -7.24
CA HIS A 19 -6.25 -11.49 -6.02
C HIS A 19 -6.77 -12.86 -5.63
N GLN A 20 -6.89 -13.11 -4.33
CA GLN A 20 -7.32 -14.40 -3.78
C GLN A 20 -8.76 -14.75 -4.18
N ASN A 21 -9.63 -13.75 -4.23
CA ASN A 21 -11.03 -13.88 -4.62
C ASN A 21 -11.60 -12.51 -5.04
N ILE A 22 -12.84 -12.51 -5.52
CA ILE A 22 -13.53 -11.30 -5.99
C ILE A 22 -13.75 -10.27 -4.88
N PHE A 23 -13.96 -10.69 -3.63
CA PHE A 23 -14.14 -9.77 -2.51
C PHE A 23 -12.86 -9.00 -2.19
N HIS A 24 -11.71 -9.70 -2.18
CA HIS A 24 -10.40 -9.06 -1.99
C HIS A 24 -10.11 -8.07 -3.13
N ALA A 25 -10.41 -8.43 -4.38
CA ALA A 25 -10.27 -7.52 -5.51
C ALA A 25 -11.19 -6.29 -5.39
N ALA A 26 -12.46 -6.50 -5.02
CA ALA A 26 -13.44 -5.43 -4.89
C ALA A 26 -13.06 -4.43 -3.77
N ILE A 27 -12.59 -4.92 -2.62
CA ILE A 27 -12.12 -4.07 -1.52
C ILE A 27 -10.90 -3.26 -1.97
N ASN A 28 -9.92 -3.90 -2.63
CA ASN A 28 -8.74 -3.18 -3.13
C ASN A 28 -9.13 -2.09 -4.13
N LEU A 29 -10.00 -2.38 -5.08
CA LEU A 29 -10.48 -1.40 -6.05
C LEU A 29 -11.29 -0.28 -5.39
N TYR A 30 -12.12 -0.60 -4.40
CA TYR A 30 -12.87 0.39 -3.63
C TYR A 30 -11.93 1.33 -2.88
N VAL A 31 -10.96 0.82 -2.12
CA VAL A 31 -10.01 1.65 -1.35
C VAL A 31 -9.11 2.45 -2.29
N PHE A 32 -8.63 1.87 -3.39
CA PHE A 32 -7.91 2.60 -4.42
C PHE A 32 -8.73 3.77 -4.97
N HIS A 33 -10.00 3.53 -5.30
CA HIS A 33 -10.91 4.58 -5.76
C HIS A 33 -11.11 5.68 -4.71
N GLN A 34 -11.27 5.32 -3.43
CA GLN A 34 -11.37 6.32 -2.35
C GLN A 34 -10.10 7.15 -2.21
N CYS A 35 -8.92 6.53 -2.27
CA CYS A 35 -7.63 7.24 -2.24
C CYS A 35 -7.51 8.23 -3.41
N TYR A 36 -7.83 7.77 -4.62
CA TYR A 36 -7.76 8.60 -5.83
C TYR A 36 -8.75 9.76 -5.81
N ARG A 37 -9.95 9.56 -5.26
CA ARG A 37 -10.92 10.63 -5.07
C ARG A 37 -10.49 11.64 -4.01
N ALA A 38 -9.82 11.19 -2.95
CA ALA A 38 -9.38 12.06 -1.87
C ALA A 38 -8.23 12.97 -2.31
N ILE A 39 -7.17 12.39 -2.88
CA ILE A 39 -5.99 13.13 -3.38
C ILE A 39 -5.61 12.54 -4.75
N PRO A 40 -6.15 13.08 -5.86
CA PRO A 40 -5.72 12.68 -7.20
C PRO A 40 -4.22 12.89 -7.37
N CYS A 41 -3.53 11.93 -7.98
CA CYS A 41 -2.10 12.02 -8.21
C CYS A 41 -1.74 11.64 -9.65
N GLY A 42 -0.62 12.19 -10.14
CA GLY A 42 -0.12 11.90 -11.48
C GLY A 42 0.45 10.48 -11.62
N ILE A 43 0.61 10.02 -12.86
CA ILE A 43 1.13 8.69 -13.18
C ILE A 43 2.49 8.37 -12.53
N GLY A 44 3.36 9.37 -12.35
CA GLY A 44 4.65 9.20 -11.70
C GLY A 44 4.53 8.69 -10.25
N HIS A 45 3.54 9.17 -9.50
CA HIS A 45 3.28 8.69 -8.15
C HIS A 45 2.70 7.28 -8.16
N LEU A 46 1.80 6.96 -9.10
CA LEU A 46 1.28 5.60 -9.26
C LEU A 46 2.42 4.60 -9.57
N VAL A 47 3.35 4.96 -10.45
CA VAL A 47 4.56 4.16 -10.72
C VAL A 47 5.39 3.98 -9.45
N ALA A 48 5.60 5.05 -8.66
CA ALA A 48 6.32 4.95 -7.40
C ALA A 48 5.64 3.99 -6.41
N PHE A 49 4.32 4.04 -6.26
CA PHE A 49 3.58 3.12 -5.36
C PHE A 49 3.71 1.66 -5.81
N TYR A 50 3.69 1.42 -7.12
CA TYR A 50 3.94 0.09 -7.68
C TYR A 50 5.37 -0.39 -7.39
N LEU A 51 6.38 0.46 -7.64
CA LEU A 51 7.78 0.14 -7.34
C LEU A 51 8.01 -0.15 -5.86
N ILE A 52 7.38 0.62 -4.98
CA ILE A 52 7.39 0.39 -3.54
C ILE A 52 6.82 -1.00 -3.23
N ALA A 53 5.64 -1.35 -3.76
CA ALA A 53 5.03 -2.65 -3.53
C ALA A 53 5.93 -3.82 -3.97
N ILE A 54 6.46 -3.78 -5.20
CA ILE A 54 7.29 -4.88 -5.73
C ILE A 54 8.69 -4.95 -5.09
N SER A 55 9.13 -3.89 -4.40
CA SER A 55 10.42 -3.85 -3.70
C SER A 55 10.42 -4.56 -2.34
N TYR A 56 9.26 -5.01 -1.84
CA TYR A 56 9.15 -5.67 -0.55
C TYR A 56 10.18 -6.82 -0.39
N PRO A 57 11.10 -6.75 0.58
CA PRO A 57 12.27 -7.62 0.59
C PRO A 57 12.06 -8.93 1.37
N PHE A 58 11.01 -9.03 2.20
CA PHE A 58 10.87 -10.15 3.12
C PHE A 58 10.21 -11.36 2.45
N ALA A 59 10.78 -12.53 2.72
CA ALA A 59 10.25 -13.80 2.25
C ALA A 59 8.94 -14.15 2.98
N SER A 60 8.08 -14.90 2.29
CA SER A 60 6.84 -15.45 2.84
C SER A 60 6.72 -16.90 2.39
N SER A 61 6.37 -17.77 3.33
CA SER A 61 6.09 -19.19 3.06
C SER A 61 4.77 -19.41 2.33
N VAL A 62 3.88 -18.40 2.36
CA VAL A 62 2.61 -18.38 1.63
C VAL A 62 2.65 -17.28 0.58
N PRO A 63 2.22 -17.52 -0.68
CA PRO A 63 2.23 -16.50 -1.72
C PRO A 63 1.43 -15.25 -1.34
N ILE A 64 2.10 -14.10 -1.36
CA ILE A 64 1.46 -12.79 -1.23
C ILE A 64 0.95 -12.38 -2.60
N ILE A 65 -0.34 -12.02 -2.68
CA ILE A 65 -1.00 -11.49 -3.87
C ILE A 65 -1.86 -10.29 -3.49
N GLY A 66 -2.06 -9.37 -4.42
CA GLY A 66 -3.03 -8.28 -4.29
C GLY A 66 -2.42 -6.89 -4.36
N LEU A 67 -3.27 -5.95 -4.77
CA LEU A 67 -2.94 -4.55 -4.95
C LEU A 67 -2.75 -3.79 -3.62
N SER A 68 -3.04 -4.41 -2.48
CA SER A 68 -3.04 -3.74 -1.17
C SER A 68 -1.71 -3.07 -0.82
N GLY A 69 -0.55 -3.63 -1.18
CA GLY A 69 0.76 -2.97 -0.97
C GLY A 69 0.83 -1.60 -1.69
N PHE A 70 0.43 -1.55 -2.95
CA PHE A 70 0.32 -0.29 -3.71
C PHE A 70 -0.62 0.71 -3.00
N ILE A 71 -1.77 0.24 -2.51
CA ILE A 71 -2.77 1.07 -1.87
C ILE A 71 -2.24 1.63 -0.55
N TYR A 72 -1.53 0.83 0.25
CA TYR A 72 -0.88 1.31 1.47
C TYR A 72 0.21 2.34 1.18
N ALA A 73 0.98 2.19 0.09
CA ALA A 73 1.90 3.23 -0.35
C ALA A 73 1.16 4.54 -0.73
N TYR A 74 0.00 4.44 -1.39
CA TYR A 74 -0.84 5.60 -1.69
C TYR A 74 -1.40 6.23 -0.40
N MET A 75 -1.90 5.45 0.56
CA MET A 75 -2.35 5.97 1.85
C MET A 75 -1.21 6.66 2.61
N GLY A 76 0.01 6.13 2.56
CA GLY A 76 1.19 6.82 3.09
C GLY A 76 1.44 8.15 2.40
N PHE A 77 1.36 8.19 1.07
CA PHE A 77 1.52 9.43 0.29
C PHE A 77 0.47 10.49 0.63
N ILE A 78 -0.77 10.08 0.97
CA ILE A 78 -1.86 11.00 1.33
C ILE A 78 -1.60 11.68 2.68
N ALA A 79 -0.94 11.01 3.63
CA ALA A 79 -0.81 11.47 5.01
C ALA A 79 -0.34 12.92 5.23
N PRO A 80 0.68 13.47 4.51
CA PRO A 80 1.06 14.87 4.69
C PRO A 80 -0.02 15.87 4.27
N TYR A 81 -0.90 15.49 3.34
CA TYR A 81 -1.95 16.36 2.78
C TYR A 81 -3.23 16.37 3.62
N VAL A 82 -3.34 15.52 4.65
CA VAL A 82 -4.50 15.51 5.54
C VAL A 82 -4.36 16.56 6.65
N GLU A 83 -5.49 17.14 7.05
CA GLU A 83 -5.55 18.14 8.12
C GLU A 83 -5.16 17.50 9.47
N ASN A 84 -5.86 16.45 9.89
CA ASN A 84 -5.57 15.74 11.13
C ASN A 84 -4.69 14.50 10.91
N LYS A 85 -3.39 14.73 10.77
CA LYS A 85 -2.36 13.71 10.50
C LYS A 85 -2.36 12.59 11.54
N VAL A 86 -2.50 12.93 12.83
CA VAL A 86 -2.53 11.95 13.93
C VAL A 86 -3.72 11.02 13.80
N ARG A 87 -4.93 11.56 13.64
CA ARG A 87 -6.14 10.74 13.48
C ARG A 87 -6.05 9.85 12.24
N TYR A 88 -5.55 10.39 11.12
CA TYR A 88 -5.35 9.63 9.89
C TYR A 88 -4.41 8.43 10.10
N ASN A 89 -3.21 8.68 10.62
CA ASN A 89 -2.21 7.63 10.83
C ASN A 89 -2.66 6.60 11.88
N LEU A 90 -3.37 7.03 12.94
CA LEU A 90 -4.00 6.10 13.90
C LEU A 90 -5.08 5.24 13.25
N THR A 91 -5.84 5.78 12.29
CA THR A 91 -6.83 5.01 11.54
C THR A 91 -6.17 3.97 10.64
N ILE A 92 -5.09 4.33 9.95
CA ILE A 92 -4.31 3.37 9.15
C ILE A 92 -3.69 2.30 10.03
N LEU A 93 -3.13 2.68 11.19
CA LEU A 93 -2.60 1.73 12.17
C LEU A 93 -3.68 0.75 12.62
N LEU A 94 -4.89 1.23 12.90
CA LEU A 94 -6.03 0.37 13.25
C LEU A 94 -6.33 -0.63 12.13
N TYR A 95 -6.34 -0.22 10.86
CA TYR A 95 -6.57 -1.13 9.73
C TYR A 95 -5.50 -2.23 9.65
N ILE A 96 -4.23 -1.87 9.86
CA ILE A 96 -3.11 -2.83 9.92
C ILE A 96 -3.29 -3.78 11.10
N CYS A 97 -3.63 -3.28 12.28
CA CYS A 97 -3.87 -4.09 13.48
C CYS A 97 -5.02 -5.06 13.30
N VAL A 98 -6.11 -4.65 12.64
CA VAL A 98 -7.22 -5.55 12.29
C VAL A 98 -6.70 -6.70 11.43
N GLY A 99 -5.83 -6.41 10.46
CA GLY A 99 -5.19 -7.42 9.61
C GLY A 99 -4.38 -8.49 10.35
N ILE A 100 -3.92 -8.24 11.58
CA ILE A 100 -3.21 -9.24 12.41
C ILE A 100 -4.15 -10.38 12.83
N PHE A 101 -5.44 -10.09 13.01
CA PHE A 101 -6.44 -11.07 13.46
C PHE A 101 -7.07 -11.86 12.31
N PHE A 102 -6.83 -11.47 11.06
CA PHE A 102 -7.36 -12.18 9.89
C PHE A 102 -6.29 -13.07 9.26
N PRO A 103 -6.54 -14.39 9.15
CA PRO A 103 -5.62 -15.28 8.45
C PRO A 103 -5.47 -14.85 6.98
N CYS A 104 -4.29 -15.06 6.41
CA CYS A 104 -3.94 -14.71 5.02
C CYS A 104 -3.76 -13.21 4.73
N MET A 105 -3.65 -12.36 5.75
CA MET A 105 -3.28 -10.96 5.58
C MET A 105 -1.77 -10.77 5.68
N ALA A 106 -1.14 -10.28 4.61
CA ALA A 106 0.29 -10.00 4.57
C ALA A 106 0.65 -8.68 5.29
N VAL A 107 0.46 -8.62 6.61
CA VAL A 107 0.63 -7.39 7.42
C VAL A 107 1.98 -6.71 7.20
N GLY A 108 3.06 -7.48 7.04
CA GLY A 108 4.40 -6.95 6.78
C GLY A 108 4.48 -6.10 5.51
N VAL A 109 3.83 -6.51 4.41
CA VAL A 109 3.84 -5.74 3.16
C VAL A 109 3.05 -4.43 3.31
N HIS A 110 1.98 -4.45 4.11
CA HIS A 110 1.17 -3.26 4.38
C HIS A 110 1.96 -2.21 5.15
N ILE A 111 2.64 -2.61 6.22
CA ILE A 111 3.49 -1.72 7.02
C ILE A 111 4.62 -1.13 6.15
N TYR A 112 5.36 -2.00 5.44
CA TYR A 112 6.48 -1.57 4.61
C TYR A 112 6.05 -0.55 3.55
N CYS A 113 4.98 -0.86 2.81
CA CYS A 113 4.53 0.00 1.74
C CYS A 113 3.99 1.33 2.28
N TYR A 114 3.27 1.30 3.40
CA TYR A 114 2.77 2.51 4.04
C TYR A 114 3.90 3.42 4.51
N VAL A 115 4.94 2.88 5.16
CA VAL A 115 6.10 3.66 5.62
C VAL A 115 6.84 4.29 4.44
N LEU A 116 7.12 3.55 3.37
CA LEU A 116 7.76 4.13 2.19
C LEU A 116 6.85 5.12 1.46
N GLY A 117 5.55 4.88 1.46
CA GLY A 117 4.54 5.81 0.98
C GLY A 117 4.54 7.12 1.77
N LEU A 118 4.65 7.05 3.10
CA LEU A 118 4.78 8.23 3.97
C LEU A 118 6.01 9.04 3.59
N LEU A 119 7.17 8.39 3.49
CA LEU A 119 8.41 9.05 3.08
C LEU A 119 8.25 9.72 1.72
N TRP A 120 7.69 9.01 0.74
CA TRP A 120 7.43 9.55 -0.59
C TRP A 120 6.46 10.75 -0.55
N GLY A 121 5.41 10.68 0.26
CA GLY A 121 4.49 11.78 0.51
C GLY A 121 5.21 13.01 1.03
N TYR A 122 5.96 12.89 2.13
CA TYR A 122 6.65 14.04 2.73
C TYR A 122 7.73 14.62 1.81
N LEU A 123 8.40 13.81 0.99
CA LEU A 123 9.36 14.29 0.00
C LEU A 123 8.71 15.10 -1.15
N ASN A 124 7.42 14.89 -1.42
CA ASN A 124 6.67 15.56 -2.48
C ASN A 124 5.65 16.58 -1.93
N ALA A 125 5.49 16.66 -0.62
CA ALA A 125 4.65 17.66 0.02
C ALA A 125 5.34 19.03 -0.07
N PRO A 126 4.60 20.12 -0.36
CA PRO A 126 5.16 21.46 -0.31
C PRO A 126 5.71 21.74 1.09
N LEU A 127 6.95 22.24 1.18
CA LEU A 127 7.65 22.55 2.44
C LEU A 127 6.88 23.53 3.36
N CYS A 128 5.88 24.23 2.84
CA CYS A 128 5.09 25.23 3.56
C CYS A 128 3.75 24.72 4.12
N GLN A 129 3.50 23.40 4.15
CA GLN A 129 2.24 22.82 4.64
C GLN A 129 2.22 22.53 6.16
N ASP A 130 3.27 22.90 6.89
CA ASP A 130 3.26 22.92 8.35
C ASP A 130 2.41 24.11 8.84
N LYS A 131 1.09 23.96 8.82
CA LYS A 131 0.15 24.78 9.59
C LYS A 131 -0.54 23.92 10.64
#